data_AF-A0A1W9WYN8-F1
#
_entry.id   AF-A0A1W9WYN8-F1
#
_cell.length_a   1.000
_cell.length_b   1.000
_cell.length_c   1.000
_cell.angle_alpha   90.00
_cell.angle_beta   90.00
_cell.angle_gamma   90.00
#
_symmetry.space_group_name_H-M   'P 1'
#
loop_
_entity.id
_entity.type
_entity.pdbx_description
1 polymer ?
#
loop_
_entity_poly.entity_id
_entity_poly.type
_entity_poly.pdbx_seq_one_letter_code
_entity_poly.pdbx_strand_id
1 'polypeptide(L)'
;MKKIWVEHSTDNLKDGNFKQDTLRDTILKITESILTKETISLSKDKLDFSGNLDAQKIRELATKYGFDTPSDGRNLVTIKNKRNHLAHGDSTFSEIGKDFTVRELENFKDETLVFLSDVINKIEQFIIHKQYIRIKN
;
A
#
# COMPACT_ATOMS: atom_id res chain seq x y z
N MET A 1 11.82 -0.20 7.06
CA MET A 1 11.05 -1.23 7.81
C MET A 1 11.07 -1.04 9.33
N LYS A 2 12.23 -0.88 9.99
CA LYS A 2 12.30 -0.70 11.46
C LYS A 2 11.36 0.38 12.01
N LYS A 3 11.36 1.56 11.39
CA LYS A 3 10.47 2.69 11.74
C LYS A 3 8.99 2.33 11.65
N ILE A 4 8.59 1.68 10.55
CA ILE A 4 7.20 1.25 10.31
C ILE A 4 6.75 0.22 11.36
N TRP A 5 7.63 -0.71 11.73
CA TRP A 5 7.32 -1.67 12.78
C TRP A 5 7.12 -0.97 14.13
N VAL A 6 7.97 -0.01 14.49
CA VAL A 6 7.78 0.78 15.72
C VAL A 6 6.45 1.52 15.69
N GLU A 7 6.15 2.26 14.61
CA GLU A 7 4.87 2.97 14.43
C GLU A 7 3.67 2.03 14.63
N HIS A 8 3.71 0.83 14.04
CA HIS A 8 2.64 -0.17 14.19
C HIS A 8 2.56 -0.82 15.57
N SER A 9 3.69 -0.96 16.26
CA SER A 9 3.78 -1.54 17.61
C SER A 9 3.35 -0.53 18.69
N THR A 10 3.35 0.76 18.35
CA THR A 10 2.95 1.85 19.25
C THR A 10 1.66 2.55 18.82
N ASP A 11 0.88 1.97 17.89
CA ASP A 11 -0.35 2.61 17.38
C ASP A 11 -1.37 2.89 18.51
N ASN A 12 -1.39 2.05 19.55
CA ASN A 12 -2.22 2.24 20.74
C ASN A 12 -1.81 3.45 21.61
N LEU A 13 -0.67 4.08 21.32
CA LEU A 13 -0.15 5.24 22.05
C LEU A 13 -0.35 6.55 21.27
N LYS A 14 -0.85 6.49 20.02
CA LYS A 14 -0.92 7.65 19.11
C LYS A 14 -1.78 8.81 19.63
N ASP A 15 -2.84 8.50 20.36
CA ASP A 15 -3.82 9.48 20.84
C ASP A 15 -3.36 10.20 22.13
N GLY A 16 -2.19 9.84 22.67
CA GLY A 16 -1.59 10.46 23.86
C GLY A 16 -2.33 10.22 25.18
N ASN A 17 -3.52 9.62 25.14
CA ASN A 17 -4.35 9.35 26.31
C ASN A 17 -4.21 7.89 26.77
N PHE A 18 -3.12 7.58 27.46
CA PHE A 18 -2.85 6.24 27.99
C PHE A 18 -2.30 6.30 29.42
N LYS A 19 -2.49 5.22 30.18
CA LYS A 19 -1.93 5.09 31.53
C LYS A 19 -0.44 4.76 31.45
N GLN A 20 0.30 5.10 32.49
CA GLN A 20 1.72 4.74 32.58
C GLN A 20 1.95 3.23 32.43
N ASP A 21 1.04 2.41 32.96
CA ASP A 21 1.13 0.94 32.84
C ASP A 21 0.94 0.47 31.41
N THR A 22 0.08 1.13 30.62
CA THR A 22 -0.06 0.85 29.18
C THR A 22 1.25 1.06 28.43
N LEU A 23 2.00 2.11 28.78
CA LEU A 23 3.33 2.34 28.20
C LEU A 23 4.32 1.24 28.58
N ARG A 24 4.36 0.86 29.87
CA ARG A 24 5.22 -0.23 30.37
C ARG A 24 4.90 -1.55 29.66
N ASP A 25 3.62 -1.89 29.55
CA ASP A 25 3.15 -3.10 28.89
C ASP A 25 3.52 -3.12 27.39
N THR A 26 3.39 -1.99 26.69
CA THR A 26 3.83 -1.88 25.29
C THR A 26 5.33 -2.09 25.16
N ILE A 27 6.15 -1.52 26.05
CA ILE A 27 7.61 -1.72 26.05
C ILE A 27 7.97 -3.19 26.31
N LEU A 28 7.31 -3.83 27.28
CA LEU A 28 7.52 -5.25 27.59
C LEU A 28 7.19 -6.13 26.38
N LYS A 29 6.05 -5.90 25.71
CA LYS A 29 5.66 -6.63 24.50
C LYS A 29 6.67 -6.47 23.36
N ILE A 30 7.14 -5.24 23.13
CA ILE A 30 8.17 -4.96 22.12
C ILE A 30 9.46 -5.72 22.45
N THR A 31 9.87 -5.71 23.72
CA THR A 31 11.09 -6.40 24.18
C THR A 31 10.98 -7.91 23.99
N GLU A 32 9.84 -8.49 24.38
CA GLU A 32 9.57 -9.92 24.21
C GLU A 32 9.55 -10.33 22.74
N SER A 33 8.93 -9.54 21.86
CA SER A 33 8.93 -9.75 20.41
C SER A 33 10.34 -9.78 19.81
N ILE A 34 11.23 -8.88 20.27
CA ILE A 34 12.64 -8.87 19.85
C ILE A 34 13.39 -10.11 20.36
N LEU A 35 13.22 -10.47 21.64
CA LEU A 35 13.90 -11.62 22.26
C LEU A 35 13.49 -12.95 21.62
N THR A 36 12.21 -13.09 21.30
CA THR A 36 11.65 -14.28 20.64
C THR A 36 11.92 -14.33 19.14
N LYS A 37 12.50 -13.27 18.57
CA LYS A 37 12.70 -13.12 17.11
C LYS A 37 11.40 -13.32 16.34
N GLU A 38 10.31 -12.77 16.90
CA GLU A 38 9.00 -12.85 16.29
C GLU A 38 9.04 -12.30 14.85
N THR A 39 8.32 -12.97 13.94
CA THR A 39 8.24 -12.49 12.56
C THR A 39 7.34 -11.26 12.51
N ILE A 40 7.84 -10.18 11.91
CA ILE A 40 7.04 -8.97 11.71
C ILE A 40 5.88 -9.30 10.77
N SER A 41 4.66 -9.33 11.31
CA SER A 41 3.43 -9.47 10.54
C SER A 41 2.83 -8.10 10.26
N LEU A 42 2.71 -7.76 8.98
CA LEU A 42 1.97 -6.59 8.51
C LEU A 42 0.55 -7.07 8.17
N SER A 43 -0.40 -6.86 9.08
CA SER A 43 -1.80 -7.21 8.83
C SER A 43 -2.47 -6.19 7.91
N LYS A 44 -3.44 -6.65 7.11
CA LYS A 44 -4.17 -5.80 6.16
C LYS A 44 -4.90 -4.65 6.86
N ASP A 45 -5.44 -4.93 8.03
CA ASP A 45 -6.09 -4.03 8.98
C ASP A 45 -5.18 -2.90 9.50
N LYS A 46 -3.86 -3.07 9.36
CA LYS A 46 -2.87 -2.03 9.65
C LYS A 46 -2.42 -1.25 8.41
N LEU A 47 -2.88 -1.61 7.20
CA LEU A 47 -2.58 -0.86 5.99
C LEU A 47 -3.56 0.32 5.85
N ASP A 48 -3.02 1.54 5.90
CA ASP A 48 -3.78 2.79 5.82
C ASP A 48 -4.20 3.16 4.37
N PHE A 49 -4.79 2.20 3.65
CA PHE A 49 -5.41 2.47 2.36
C PHE A 49 -6.74 1.72 2.23
N SER A 50 -7.79 2.47 1.91
CA SER A 50 -9.08 1.93 1.47
C SER A 50 -8.98 1.50 -0.01
N GLY A 51 -9.99 0.82 -0.58
CA GLY A 51 -10.00 0.24 -1.94
C GLY A 51 -9.78 1.20 -3.15
N ASN A 52 -9.25 2.39 -2.89
CA ASN A 52 -8.95 3.47 -3.81
C ASN A 52 -7.44 3.61 -4.09
N LEU A 53 -6.74 2.48 -4.21
CA LEU A 53 -5.32 2.45 -4.55
C LEU A 53 -5.12 2.89 -6.01
N ASP A 54 -4.49 4.04 -6.24
CA ASP A 54 -4.03 4.49 -7.57
C ASP A 54 -2.50 4.53 -7.67
N ALA A 55 -2.00 4.87 -8.87
CA ALA A 55 -0.57 4.97 -9.12
C ALA A 55 0.14 5.95 -8.18
N GLN A 56 -0.51 7.05 -7.77
CA GLN A 56 0.09 7.99 -6.82
C GLN A 56 0.20 7.34 -5.44
N LYS A 57 -0.88 6.74 -4.93
CA LYS A 57 -0.86 6.08 -3.62
C LYS A 57 0.17 4.95 -3.57
N ILE A 58 0.33 4.21 -4.67
CA ILE A 58 1.34 3.15 -4.75
C ILE A 58 2.76 3.74 -4.72
N ARG A 59 3.00 4.88 -5.37
CA ARG A 59 4.30 5.58 -5.28
C ARG A 59 4.59 6.10 -3.88
N GLU A 60 3.58 6.59 -3.17
CA GLU A 60 3.70 6.96 -1.76
C GLU A 60 4.07 5.73 -0.90
N LEU A 61 3.42 4.58 -1.15
CA LEU A 61 3.76 3.33 -0.47
C LEU A 61 5.18 2.85 -0.82
N ALA A 62 5.59 2.94 -2.08
CA ALA A 62 6.96 2.62 -2.50
C ALA A 62 7.98 3.42 -1.70
N THR A 63 7.73 4.73 -1.56
CA THR A 63 8.56 5.62 -0.75
C THR A 63 8.52 5.27 0.73
N LYS A 64 7.33 5.02 1.30
CA LYS A 64 7.14 4.70 2.72
C LYS A 64 7.84 3.41 3.11
N TYR A 65 7.62 2.34 2.34
CA TYR A 65 8.13 1.00 2.64
C TYR A 65 9.55 0.76 2.11
N GLY A 66 9.98 1.54 1.11
CA GLY A 66 11.34 1.56 0.58
C GLY A 66 11.60 0.63 -0.59
N PHE A 67 10.54 0.11 -1.25
CA PHE A 67 10.67 -0.60 -2.52
C PHE A 67 10.72 0.38 -3.69
N ASP A 68 11.20 -0.08 -4.84
CA ASP A 68 11.39 0.79 -6.00
C ASP A 68 10.08 1.37 -6.52
N THR A 69 10.13 2.61 -7.02
CA THR A 69 8.97 3.28 -7.58
C THR A 69 8.48 2.55 -8.83
N PRO A 70 7.20 2.15 -8.91
CA PRO A 70 6.65 1.48 -10.10
C PRO A 70 6.65 2.39 -11.34
N SER A 71 6.49 1.76 -12.49
CA SER A 71 6.48 2.33 -13.83
C SER A 71 5.35 3.35 -14.03
N ASP A 72 5.24 3.90 -15.24
CA ASP A 72 4.18 4.85 -15.56
C ASP A 72 2.80 4.20 -15.39
N GLY A 73 1.94 4.89 -14.67
CA GLY A 73 0.58 4.47 -14.34
C GLY A 73 -0.42 5.61 -14.51
N ARG A 74 -0.14 6.58 -15.39
CA ARG A 74 -0.97 7.78 -15.61
C ARG A 74 -2.44 7.48 -15.83
N ASN A 75 -2.77 6.41 -16.57
CA ASN A 75 -4.15 6.05 -16.88
C ASN A 75 -4.90 5.36 -15.73
N LEU A 76 -4.19 4.89 -14.68
CA LEU A 76 -4.83 4.23 -13.54
C LEU A 76 -5.74 5.15 -12.74
N VAL A 77 -5.45 6.45 -12.69
CA VAL A 77 -6.33 7.42 -12.02
C VAL A 77 -7.67 7.50 -12.74
N THR A 78 -7.64 7.59 -14.08
CA THR A 78 -8.84 7.58 -14.92
C THR A 78 -9.62 6.29 -14.74
N ILE A 79 -8.95 5.14 -14.83
CA ILE A 79 -9.57 3.81 -14.70
C ILE A 79 -10.19 3.63 -13.31
N LYS A 80 -9.47 3.99 -12.23
CA LYS A 80 -9.98 3.95 -10.85
C LYS A 80 -11.26 4.79 -10.73
N ASN A 81 -11.23 6.04 -11.19
CA ASN A 81 -12.36 6.95 -11.05
C ASN A 81 -13.58 6.44 -11.81
N LYS A 82 -13.42 6.02 -13.07
CA LYS A 82 -14.53 5.46 -13.87
C LYS A 82 -15.08 4.16 -13.26
N ARG A 83 -14.23 3.25 -12.77
CA ARG A 83 -14.65 2.04 -12.03
C ARG A 83 -15.45 2.40 -10.78
N ASN A 84 -15.01 3.41 -10.02
CA ASN A 84 -15.70 3.84 -8.81
C ASN A 84 -17.08 4.40 -9.13
N HIS A 85 -17.21 5.26 -10.15
CA HIS A 85 -18.52 5.77 -10.58
C HIS A 85 -19.47 4.63 -11.04
N LEU A 86 -18.95 3.65 -11.77
CA LEU A 86 -19.73 2.45 -12.15
C LEU A 86 -20.18 1.66 -10.91
N ALA A 87 -19.30 1.45 -9.94
CA ALA A 87 -19.60 0.67 -8.72
C ALA A 87 -20.59 1.37 -7.78
N HIS A 88 -20.56 2.71 -7.73
CA HIS A 88 -21.51 3.50 -6.96
C HIS A 88 -22.85 3.73 -7.69
N GLY A 89 -22.91 3.45 -8.99
CA GLY A 89 -24.08 3.72 -9.83
C GLY A 89 -24.21 5.19 -10.27
N ASP A 90 -23.17 6.00 -10.08
CA ASP A 90 -23.11 7.40 -10.53
C ASP A 90 -23.12 7.52 -12.05
N SER A 91 -22.74 6.45 -12.75
CA SER A 91 -22.70 6.38 -14.21
C SER A 91 -22.94 4.95 -14.67
N THR A 92 -23.49 4.82 -15.87
CA THR A 92 -23.69 3.55 -16.56
C THR A 92 -22.53 3.22 -17.50
N PHE A 93 -22.44 1.95 -17.92
CA PHE A 93 -21.46 1.53 -18.91
C PHE A 93 -21.62 2.24 -20.26
N SER A 94 -22.85 2.54 -20.67
CA SER A 94 -23.11 3.27 -21.92
C SER A 94 -22.66 4.73 -21.83
N GLU A 95 -22.88 5.38 -20.69
CA GLU A 95 -22.45 6.77 -20.47
C GLU A 95 -20.94 6.94 -20.46
N ILE A 96 -20.20 5.99 -19.88
CA ILE A 96 -18.73 6.03 -19.87
C ILE A 96 -18.14 5.47 -21.16
N GLY A 97 -18.70 4.37 -21.67
CA GLY A 97 -18.16 3.63 -22.81
C GLY A 97 -18.24 4.39 -24.12
N LYS A 98 -19.17 5.34 -24.28
CA LYS A 98 -19.26 6.20 -25.47
C LYS A 98 -18.03 7.09 -25.69
N ASP A 99 -17.28 7.37 -24.62
CA ASP A 99 -16.10 8.25 -24.66
C ASP A 99 -14.83 7.50 -25.09
N PHE A 100 -14.90 6.17 -25.26
CA PHE A 100 -13.74 5.33 -25.54
C PHE A 100 -14.03 4.32 -26.65
N THR A 101 -13.06 4.16 -27.54
CA THR A 101 -13.04 3.06 -28.50
C THR A 101 -12.71 1.73 -27.81
N VAL A 102 -13.10 0.62 -28.43
CA VAL A 102 -12.72 -0.73 -27.95
C VAL A 102 -11.20 -0.85 -27.77
N ARG A 103 -10.43 -0.31 -28.71
CA ARG A 103 -8.96 -0.32 -28.65
C ARG A 103 -8.41 0.47 -27.46
N GLU A 104 -9.00 1.60 -27.11
CA GLU A 104 -8.60 2.36 -25.92
C GLU A 104 -8.89 1.59 -24.63
N LEU A 105 -10.02 0.88 -24.56
CA LEU A 105 -10.33 0.02 -23.42
C LEU A 105 -9.35 -1.16 -23.31
N GLU A 106 -8.95 -1.75 -24.44
CA GLU A 106 -7.91 -2.78 -24.48
C GLU A 106 -6.57 -2.25 -23.98
N ASN A 107 -6.16 -1.06 -24.45
CA ASN A 107 -4.93 -0.41 -23.99
C ASN A 107 -4.97 -0.14 -22.47
N PHE A 108 -6.09 0.38 -21.95
CA PHE A 108 -6.26 0.62 -20.51
C PHE A 108 -6.13 -0.67 -19.68
N LYS A 109 -6.71 -1.77 -20.17
CA LYS A 109 -6.58 -3.08 -19.54
C LYS A 109 -5.12 -3.55 -19.54
N ASP A 110 -4.45 -3.49 -20.69
CA ASP A 110 -3.06 -3.95 -20.82
C ASP A 110 -2.09 -3.10 -19.97
N GLU A 111 -2.22 -1.78 -20.01
CA GLU A 111 -1.42 -0.87 -19.18
C GLU A 111 -1.65 -1.10 -17.68
N THR A 112 -2.89 -1.35 -17.27
CA THR A 112 -3.21 -1.68 -15.87
C THR A 112 -2.50 -2.96 -15.44
N LEU A 113 -2.54 -4.00 -16.28
CA LEU A 113 -1.86 -5.27 -15.98
C LEU A 113 -0.35 -5.08 -15.89
N VAL A 114 0.26 -4.39 -16.87
CA VAL A 114 1.71 -4.11 -16.89
C VAL A 114 2.14 -3.37 -15.62
N PHE A 115 1.40 -2.33 -15.25
CA PHE A 115 1.73 -1.56 -14.05
C PHE A 115 1.61 -2.40 -12.78
N LEU A 116 0.50 -3.15 -12.60
CA LEU A 116 0.31 -3.98 -11.41
C LEU A 116 1.36 -5.10 -11.31
N SER A 117 1.74 -5.69 -12.44
CA SER A 117 2.84 -6.66 -12.51
C SER A 117 4.18 -6.05 -12.12
N ASP A 118 4.48 -4.82 -12.56
CA ASP A 118 5.71 -4.12 -12.16
C ASP A 118 5.73 -3.81 -10.66
N VAL A 119 4.60 -3.41 -10.08
CA VAL A 119 4.47 -3.21 -8.62
C VAL A 119 4.79 -4.49 -7.86
N ILE A 120 4.17 -5.62 -8.26
CA ILE A 120 4.40 -6.91 -7.62
C ILE A 120 5.87 -7.30 -7.72
N ASN A 121 6.46 -7.22 -8.92
CA ASN A 121 7.87 -7.55 -9.13
C ASN A 121 8.78 -6.69 -8.25
N LYS A 122 8.55 -5.38 -8.16
CA LYS A 122 9.35 -4.49 -7.31
C LYS A 122 9.27 -4.85 -5.82
N ILE A 123 8.10 -5.25 -5.34
CA ILE A 123 7.93 -5.76 -3.97
C ILE A 123 8.67 -7.09 -3.79
N GLU A 124 8.56 -8.01 -4.75
CA GLU A 124 9.28 -9.29 -4.72
C GLU A 124 10.80 -9.08 -4.70
N GLN A 125 11.35 -8.23 -5.56
CA GLN A 125 12.77 -7.90 -5.58
C GLN A 125 13.22 -7.28 -4.25
N PHE A 126 12.42 -6.39 -3.68
CA PHE A 126 12.69 -5.78 -2.38
C PHE A 126 12.78 -6.83 -1.25
N ILE A 127 11.90 -7.83 -1.26
CA ILE A 127 11.87 -8.93 -0.29
C ILE A 127 13.05 -9.88 -0.52
N ILE A 128 13.24 -10.38 -1.74
CA ILE A 128 14.30 -11.35 -2.11
C ILE A 128 15.68 -10.82 -1.74
N HIS A 129 15.94 -9.55 -2.06
CA HIS A 129 17.21 -8.90 -1.77
C HIS A 129 17.33 -8.37 -0.33
N LYS A 130 16.36 -8.68 0.54
CA LYS A 130 16.31 -8.26 1.95
C LYS A 130 16.54 -6.75 2.15
N GLN A 131 16.08 -5.94 1.19
CA GLN A 131 16.33 -4.51 1.19
C GLN A 131 15.64 -3.81 2.38
N TYR A 132 14.59 -4.42 2.94
CA TYR A 132 13.93 -3.98 4.16
C TYR A 132 14.84 -3.91 5.41
N ILE A 133 15.99 -4.61 5.39
CA ILE A 133 16.99 -4.62 6.47
C ILE A 133 18.01 -3.49 6.30
N ARG A 134 18.20 -2.98 5.07
CA ARG A 134 19.20 -1.95 4.78
C ARG A 134 18.85 -0.66 5.54
N ILE A 135 19.82 -0.13 6.26
CA ILE A 135 19.77 1.22 6.83
C ILE A 135 20.12 2.15 5.68
N LYS A 136 19.15 2.93 5.19
CA LYS A 136 19.46 4.08 4.33
C LYS A 136 20.03 5.16 5.27
N ASN A 137 21.32 5.44 5.13
CA ASN A 137 22.00 6.57 5.78
C ASN A 137 21.44 7.89 5.25
#